data_AF-A0A9D3AIA8-F1
#
_entry.id   AF-A0A9D3AIA8-F1
#
_cell.length_a   1.000
_cell.length_b   1.000
_cell.length_c   1.000
_cell.angle_alpha   90.00
_cell.angle_beta   90.00
_cell.angle_gamma   90.00
#
_symmetry.space_group_name_H-M   'P 1'
#
loop_
_entity.id
_entity.type
_entity.pdbx_description
1 polymer ?
#
loop_
_entity_poly.entity_id
_entity_poly.type
_entity_poly.pdbx_seq_one_letter_code
_entity_poly.pdbx_strand_id
1 'polypeptide(L)'
;MKSLLILGAGGFGHMIQETAMQLGYEKVSFLDDAVKDPLVVGKCCDYRDFLDSYEAAVAALGDNGMRLYWTEKLMEAGYQVPALIHPSAVVSPSAVIGQGSFVLQRAVVNTHTVVEHGVLINSGAVVDHDSYIASGAHIGLGSVVKSNCTIASKRKVEAGEVIFSTRRKIDGVSDRNLEDAIYAFGFGPRCSYVKPFGAGHINETYAVYMPMADGEDELAYVLQRVNSNVFKDPAGVMENIFGVTEYMRGVIRKDGGDPDRETLSYIKTKSGVNYFEDSEGEPWRCYNFIPDSECYQMAENPEQLYQAGSSFGHFLKQLIDYPASSLKETIPDFHHTAKRFEAFEVAVDRDLKDRSSTCKPEIDFVLERKEDCGVLVRQQESGELPLRVTHNDTKLNNILFDSQTGKGLCIIDLDTIMPGLAANDFGDSIRSGATTGAEDEKNLDLVHFDMELYEAYLKGYLEATGEVLTPAEIESLPWGARLMTLECGMRFLTDYLQGDTYFKTAYPEHNLVRARTQFRLVEEMEQQFDRMQTLARQYAGLNPAGKEA
;
A
#
# COMPACT_ATOMS: atom_id res chain seq x y z
N MET A 1 56.65 9.53 24.80
CA MET A 1 56.89 9.43 23.35
C MET A 1 55.97 8.34 22.83
N LYS A 2 54.93 8.66 22.05
CA LYS A 2 54.01 7.63 21.53
C LYS A 2 54.76 6.72 20.58
N SER A 3 54.77 5.42 20.87
CA SER A 3 55.49 4.42 20.09
C SER A 3 54.53 3.43 19.43
N LEU A 4 54.78 3.12 18.17
CA LEU A 4 53.98 2.21 17.37
C LEU A 4 54.86 1.15 16.70
N LEU A 5 54.50 -0.12 16.91
CA LEU A 5 55.07 -1.25 16.19
C LEU A 5 54.14 -1.64 15.03
N ILE A 6 54.68 -1.74 13.82
CA ILE A 6 53.90 -2.09 12.63
C ILE A 6 54.34 -3.47 12.14
N LEU A 7 53.43 -4.43 12.07
CA LEU A 7 53.68 -5.73 11.42
C LEU A 7 53.45 -5.60 9.91
N GLY A 8 54.51 -5.80 9.14
CA GLY A 8 54.56 -5.65 7.68
C GLY A 8 55.24 -4.35 7.24
N ALA A 9 56.41 -4.48 6.59
CA ALA A 9 57.19 -3.38 6.03
C ALA A 9 57.03 -3.26 4.50
N GLY A 10 55.86 -3.66 3.98
CA GLY A 10 55.50 -3.47 2.57
C GLY A 10 55.02 -2.04 2.26
N GLY A 11 54.60 -1.79 1.02
CA GLY A 11 54.09 -0.47 0.61
C GLY A 11 52.91 0.05 1.45
N PHE A 12 52.02 -0.84 1.87
CA PHE A 12 50.94 -0.48 2.81
C PHE A 12 51.49 -0.15 4.21
N GLY A 13 52.47 -0.90 4.71
CA GLY A 13 53.14 -0.63 5.98
C GLY A 13 53.77 0.77 6.05
N HIS A 14 54.47 1.18 5.00
CA HIS A 14 55.03 2.54 4.92
C HIS A 14 53.95 3.63 4.87
N MET A 15 52.84 3.38 4.18
CA MET A 15 51.70 4.32 4.18
C MET A 15 51.08 4.47 5.59
N ILE A 16 51.02 3.37 6.36
CA ILE A 16 50.59 3.40 7.75
C ILE A 16 51.60 4.11 8.65
N GLN A 17 52.90 3.92 8.42
CA GLN A 17 53.93 4.66 9.14
C GLN A 17 53.79 6.18 8.96
N GLU A 18 53.62 6.66 7.72
CA GLU A 18 53.42 8.08 7.44
C GLU A 18 52.15 8.62 8.12
N THR A 19 51.07 7.84 8.10
CA THR A 19 49.81 8.18 8.78
C THR A 19 50.00 8.25 10.30
N ALA A 20 50.72 7.29 10.88
CA ALA A 20 51.02 7.27 12.31
C ALA A 20 51.85 8.50 12.72
N MET A 21 52.84 8.90 11.93
CA MET A 21 53.62 10.11 12.20
C MET A 21 52.74 11.36 12.22
N GLN A 22 51.76 11.48 11.29
CA GLN A 22 50.79 12.59 11.31
C GLN A 22 49.87 12.58 12.52
N LEU A 23 49.58 11.40 13.08
CA LEU A 23 48.79 11.22 14.30
C LEU A 23 49.61 11.42 15.59
N GLY A 24 50.89 11.81 15.47
CA GLY A 24 51.76 12.14 16.58
C GLY A 24 52.51 10.95 17.18
N TYR A 25 52.64 9.83 16.45
CA TYR A 25 53.58 8.77 16.82
C TYR A 25 55.00 9.18 16.46
N GLU A 26 55.88 9.23 17.46
CA GLU A 26 57.24 9.74 17.28
C GLU A 26 58.26 8.60 17.09
N LYS A 27 57.96 7.39 17.60
CA LYS A 27 58.79 6.19 17.44
C LYS A 27 57.99 5.12 16.69
N VAL A 28 58.28 4.94 15.40
CA VAL A 28 57.63 3.93 14.57
C VAL A 28 58.66 2.95 14.03
N SER A 29 58.43 1.66 14.22
CA SER A 29 59.32 0.59 13.74
C SER A 29 58.51 -0.58 13.21
N PHE A 30 59.17 -1.45 12.45
CA PHE A 30 58.52 -2.56 11.75
C PHE A 30 58.98 -3.92 12.27
N LEU A 31 58.09 -4.89 12.16
CA LEU A 31 58.43 -6.32 12.11
C LEU A 31 58.10 -6.84 10.72
N ASP A 32 59.06 -7.51 10.09
CA ASP A 32 58.88 -8.12 8.78
C ASP A 32 59.80 -9.34 8.61
N ASP A 33 59.30 -10.39 7.96
CA ASP A 33 60.03 -11.65 7.84
C ASP A 33 61.08 -11.65 6.71
N ALA A 34 60.95 -10.74 5.73
CA ALA A 34 61.75 -10.73 4.52
C ALA A 34 62.42 -9.38 4.21
N VAL A 35 61.76 -8.27 4.53
CA VAL A 35 62.26 -6.92 4.23
C VAL A 35 63.47 -6.58 5.10
N LYS A 36 64.52 -6.04 4.46
CA LYS A 36 65.74 -5.57 5.13
C LYS A 36 65.80 -4.04 5.05
N ASP A 37 65.15 -3.38 5.99
CA ASP A 37 65.10 -1.93 6.14
C ASP A 37 65.64 -1.53 7.53
N PRO A 38 66.33 -0.39 7.70
CA PRO A 38 66.86 0.05 9.00
C PRO A 38 65.81 0.20 10.12
N LEU A 39 64.55 0.38 9.76
CA LEU A 39 63.44 0.49 10.71
C LEU A 39 62.79 -0.86 11.06
N VAL A 40 63.20 -1.95 10.39
CA VAL A 40 62.77 -3.31 10.71
C VAL A 40 63.62 -3.86 11.86
N VAL A 41 62.99 -4.03 13.03
CA VAL A 41 63.68 -4.38 14.29
C VAL A 41 63.62 -5.87 14.61
N GLY A 42 62.88 -6.66 13.85
CA GLY A 42 62.71 -8.10 14.04
C GLY A 42 61.74 -8.72 13.04
N LYS A 43 61.45 -10.01 13.23
CA LYS A 43 60.47 -10.77 12.45
C LYS A 43 59.08 -10.66 13.06
N CYS A 44 58.04 -11.00 12.30
CA CYS A 44 56.67 -10.95 12.79
C CYS A 44 56.45 -11.87 14.00
N CYS A 45 57.15 -13.01 14.06
CA CYS A 45 57.09 -13.93 15.20
C CYS A 45 57.65 -13.35 16.51
N ASP A 46 58.48 -12.32 16.44
CA ASP A 46 59.17 -11.72 17.58
C ASP A 46 58.28 -10.70 18.30
N TYR A 47 57.03 -10.51 17.85
CA TYR A 47 56.13 -9.45 18.32
C TYR A 47 55.91 -9.43 19.84
N ARG A 48 56.06 -10.54 20.57
CA ARG A 48 55.92 -10.54 22.03
C ARG A 48 57.09 -9.91 22.76
N ASP A 49 58.28 -9.98 22.17
CA ASP A 49 59.51 -9.47 22.79
C ASP A 49 59.52 -7.93 22.86
N PHE A 50 58.62 -7.29 22.11
CA PHE A 50 58.51 -5.84 21.99
C PHE A 50 57.36 -5.24 22.82
N LEU A 51 56.62 -6.04 23.59
CA LEU A 51 55.42 -5.60 24.31
C LEU A 51 55.73 -4.47 25.31
N ASP A 52 56.84 -4.59 26.03
CA ASP A 52 57.28 -3.56 26.98
C ASP A 52 57.96 -2.35 26.30
N SER A 53 58.30 -2.47 25.01
CA SER A 53 59.06 -1.47 24.25
C SER A 53 58.18 -0.54 23.41
N TYR A 54 56.94 -0.96 23.12
CA TYR A 54 56.00 -0.23 22.29
C TYR A 54 54.62 -0.19 22.96
N GLU A 55 54.06 1.01 23.07
CA GLU A 55 52.74 1.24 23.68
C GLU A 55 51.61 0.65 22.83
N ALA A 56 51.73 0.77 21.51
CA ALA A 56 50.75 0.30 20.55
C ALA A 56 51.38 -0.54 19.44
N ALA A 57 50.58 -1.42 18.85
CA ALA A 57 50.95 -2.17 17.66
C ALA A 57 49.77 -2.35 16.69
N VAL A 58 50.07 -2.41 15.38
CA VAL A 58 49.07 -2.65 14.33
C VAL A 58 49.61 -3.59 13.26
N ALA A 59 48.74 -4.33 12.58
CA ALA A 59 49.10 -5.17 11.44
C ALA A 59 48.81 -4.44 10.12
N ALA A 60 49.84 -4.03 9.38
CA ALA A 60 49.73 -3.32 8.11
C ALA A 60 50.07 -4.23 6.93
N LEU A 61 49.32 -5.32 6.79
CA LEU A 61 49.48 -6.30 5.72
C LEU A 61 48.40 -6.12 4.64
N GLY A 62 48.84 -6.21 3.37
CA GLY A 62 47.95 -6.07 2.21
C GLY A 62 46.95 -7.22 2.07
N ASP A 63 47.37 -8.43 2.44
CA ASP A 63 46.47 -9.58 2.57
C ASP A 63 45.56 -9.39 3.79
N ASN A 64 44.25 -9.40 3.56
CA ASN A 64 43.27 -9.10 4.60
C ASN A 64 43.06 -10.24 5.60
N GLY A 65 43.32 -11.49 5.20
CA GLY A 65 43.32 -12.62 6.10
C GLY A 65 44.48 -12.56 7.10
N MET A 66 45.69 -12.30 6.62
CA MET A 66 46.88 -12.14 7.45
C MET A 66 46.81 -10.88 8.32
N ARG A 67 46.27 -9.78 7.77
CA ARG A 67 46.01 -8.57 8.57
C ARG A 67 45.12 -8.87 9.76
N LEU A 68 43.97 -9.54 9.54
CA LEU A 68 43.06 -9.89 10.62
C LEU A 68 43.73 -10.82 11.64
N TYR A 69 44.41 -11.87 11.17
CA TYR A 69 45.13 -12.82 12.03
C TYR A 69 46.12 -12.11 12.97
N TRP A 70 46.96 -11.22 12.43
CA TRP A 70 47.95 -10.51 13.23
C TRP A 70 47.33 -9.45 14.15
N THR A 71 46.29 -8.75 13.70
CA THR A 71 45.51 -7.85 14.57
C THR A 71 45.01 -8.60 15.81
N GLU A 72 44.42 -9.78 15.62
CA GLU A 72 43.94 -10.63 16.73
C GLU A 72 45.09 -11.11 17.62
N LYS A 73 46.23 -11.51 17.04
CA LYS A 73 47.42 -11.91 17.80
C LYS A 73 47.99 -10.78 18.66
N LEU A 74 47.95 -9.54 18.18
CA LEU A 74 48.41 -8.36 18.92
C LEU A 74 47.45 -8.06 20.08
N MET A 75 46.14 -8.12 19.84
CA MET A 75 45.11 -7.96 20.87
C MET A 75 45.25 -9.04 21.97
N GLU A 76 45.40 -10.30 21.58
CA GLU A 76 45.64 -11.43 22.51
C GLU A 76 46.90 -11.27 23.35
N ALA A 77 47.95 -10.66 22.79
CA ALA A 77 49.21 -10.41 23.50
C ALA A 77 49.16 -9.19 24.43
N GLY A 78 48.05 -8.43 24.45
CA GLY A 78 47.87 -7.30 25.35
C GLY A 78 48.38 -5.96 24.81
N TYR A 79 48.69 -5.86 23.51
CA TYR A 79 49.00 -4.56 22.90
C TYR A 79 47.78 -3.64 22.89
N GLN A 80 48.01 -2.32 22.95
CA GLN A 80 47.02 -1.38 22.44
C GLN A 80 47.00 -1.46 20.92
N VAL A 81 45.85 -1.80 20.33
CA VAL A 81 45.69 -1.97 18.88
C VAL A 81 44.74 -0.88 18.34
N PRO A 82 45.24 0.36 18.14
CA PRO A 82 44.39 1.49 17.78
C PRO A 82 43.82 1.34 16.36
N ALA A 83 42.64 1.93 16.14
CA ALA A 83 42.22 2.28 14.79
C ALA A 83 43.05 3.48 14.31
N LEU A 84 43.63 3.40 13.11
CA LEU A 84 44.38 4.51 12.52
C LEU A 84 43.53 5.19 11.45
N ILE A 85 43.07 6.40 11.77
CA ILE A 85 42.21 7.22 10.92
C ILE A 85 43.07 8.37 10.38
N HIS A 86 43.25 8.44 9.07
CA HIS A 86 44.01 9.50 8.44
C HIS A 86 43.37 10.87 8.74
N PRO A 87 44.14 11.94 9.01
CA PRO A 87 43.57 13.26 9.35
C PRO A 87 42.62 13.87 8.31
N SER A 88 42.69 13.40 7.06
CA SER A 88 41.82 13.84 5.97
C SER A 88 40.59 12.96 5.74
N ALA A 89 40.40 11.90 6.52
CA ALA A 89 39.19 11.09 6.49
C ALA A 89 38.05 11.80 7.23
N VAL A 90 36.82 11.55 6.83
CA VAL A 90 35.62 12.06 7.48
C VAL A 90 34.88 10.89 8.13
N VAL A 91 34.85 10.85 9.46
CA VAL A 91 34.18 9.80 10.22
C VAL A 91 33.09 10.44 11.08
N SER A 92 31.85 9.98 10.93
CA SER A 92 30.72 10.45 11.73
C SER A 92 30.96 10.21 13.22
N PRO A 93 30.58 11.12 14.12
CA PRO A 93 30.69 10.91 15.57
C PRO A 93 29.93 9.68 16.10
N SER A 94 28.90 9.25 15.39
CA SER A 94 28.08 8.07 15.70
C SER A 94 28.58 6.77 15.08
N ALA A 95 29.64 6.82 14.25
CA ALA A 95 30.24 5.62 13.68
C ALA A 95 31.16 4.95 14.71
N VAL A 96 31.21 3.62 14.69
CA VAL A 96 32.09 2.82 15.56
C VAL A 96 33.18 2.22 14.71
N ILE A 97 34.45 2.50 15.04
CA ILE A 97 35.62 1.96 14.34
C ILE A 97 36.38 1.01 15.27
N GLY A 98 36.45 -0.26 14.87
CA GLY A 98 37.08 -1.34 15.61
C GLY A 98 38.61 -1.27 15.62
N GLN A 99 39.20 -2.03 16.54
CA GLN A 99 40.65 -2.07 16.78
C GLN A 99 41.44 -2.55 15.55
N GLY A 100 42.63 -1.98 15.33
CA GLY A 100 43.50 -2.36 14.21
C GLY A 100 42.89 -2.13 12.83
N SER A 101 41.83 -1.33 12.74
CA SER A 101 41.23 -0.92 11.47
C SER A 101 41.86 0.37 10.96
N PHE A 102 41.84 0.54 9.65
CA PHE A 102 42.47 1.65 8.95
C PHE A 102 41.44 2.41 8.12
N VAL A 103 41.38 3.73 8.29
CA VAL A 103 40.56 4.63 7.46
C VAL A 103 41.50 5.62 6.78
N LEU A 104 41.73 5.42 5.48
CA LEU A 104 42.79 6.11 4.75
C LEU A 104 42.34 7.46 4.17
N GLN A 105 43.21 8.10 3.38
CA GLN A 105 43.06 9.47 2.90
C GLN A 105 41.71 9.69 2.22
N ARG A 106 40.95 10.70 2.70
CA ARG A 106 39.69 11.16 2.08
C ARG A 106 38.58 10.10 2.05
N ALA A 107 38.73 9.01 2.80
CA ALA A 107 37.64 8.07 3.02
C ALA A 107 36.54 8.70 3.88
N VAL A 108 35.29 8.27 3.67
CA VAL A 108 34.11 8.74 4.41
C VAL A 108 33.42 7.56 5.08
N VAL A 109 33.10 7.68 6.37
CA VAL A 109 32.30 6.72 7.14
C VAL A 109 31.15 7.45 7.81
N ASN A 110 29.92 7.18 7.37
CA ASN A 110 28.71 7.92 7.77
C ASN A 110 28.02 7.37 9.04
N THR A 111 26.95 8.07 9.46
CA THR A 111 26.25 7.84 10.74
C THR A 111 25.84 6.40 10.97
N HIS A 112 25.96 5.94 12.22
CA HIS A 112 25.57 4.60 12.68
C HIS A 112 26.26 3.43 11.95
N THR A 113 27.32 3.69 11.20
CA THR A 113 28.13 2.62 10.60
C THR A 113 28.95 1.93 11.67
N VAL A 114 28.95 0.60 11.66
CA VAL A 114 29.79 -0.22 12.52
C VAL A 114 30.88 -0.88 11.68
N VAL A 115 32.13 -0.59 12.01
CA VAL A 115 33.32 -1.19 11.41
C VAL A 115 33.99 -2.04 12.48
N GLU A 116 34.10 -3.34 12.27
CA GLU A 116 34.78 -4.25 13.20
C GLU A 116 36.31 -4.13 13.13
N HIS A 117 37.04 -5.04 13.78
CA HIS A 117 38.50 -5.01 13.85
C HIS A 117 39.19 -5.49 12.56
N GLY A 118 40.42 -5.01 12.33
CA GLY A 118 41.26 -5.39 11.20
C GLY A 118 40.72 -4.99 9.82
N VAL A 119 39.75 -4.08 9.76
CA VAL A 119 39.14 -3.61 8.52
C VAL A 119 40.05 -2.58 7.84
N LEU A 120 40.11 -2.59 6.51
CA LEU A 120 40.76 -1.55 5.71
C LEU A 120 39.70 -0.80 4.89
N ILE A 121 39.50 0.48 5.18
CA ILE A 121 38.75 1.43 4.36
C ILE A 121 39.76 2.28 3.59
N ASN A 122 39.92 1.97 2.32
CA ASN A 122 41.00 2.50 1.49
C ASN A 122 40.71 3.94 1.02
N SER A 123 41.72 4.61 0.47
CA SER A 123 41.65 6.03 0.14
C SER A 123 40.49 6.35 -0.81
N GLY A 124 39.74 7.40 -0.48
CA GLY A 124 38.57 7.84 -1.25
C GLY A 124 37.34 6.93 -1.19
N ALA A 125 37.37 5.83 -0.43
CA ALA A 125 36.19 4.99 -0.27
C ALA A 125 35.09 5.66 0.56
N VAL A 126 33.83 5.38 0.25
CA VAL A 126 32.66 5.87 0.99
C VAL A 126 31.91 4.69 1.57
N VAL A 127 31.72 4.69 2.89
CA VAL A 127 30.80 3.78 3.58
C VAL A 127 29.65 4.60 4.15
N ASP A 128 28.48 4.44 3.55
CA ASP A 128 27.29 5.22 3.86
C ASP A 128 26.53 4.67 5.07
N HIS A 129 25.55 5.43 5.56
CA HIS A 129 24.94 5.27 6.89
C HIS A 129 24.29 3.90 7.14
N ASP A 130 24.18 3.53 8.43
CA ASP A 130 23.55 2.29 8.91
C ASP A 130 24.12 1.00 8.28
N SER A 131 25.41 1.01 7.90
CA SER A 131 26.10 -0.15 7.33
C SER A 131 26.94 -0.91 8.37
N TYR A 132 27.16 -2.19 8.12
CA TYR A 132 27.99 -3.06 8.97
C TYR A 132 29.13 -3.69 8.16
N ILE A 133 30.37 -3.43 8.59
CA ILE A 133 31.60 -3.88 7.94
C ILE A 133 32.30 -4.86 8.87
N ALA A 134 32.20 -6.15 8.57
CA ALA A 134 32.69 -7.22 9.43
C ALA A 134 34.23 -7.34 9.41
N SER A 135 34.74 -8.05 10.41
CA SER A 135 36.17 -8.18 10.72
C SER A 135 37.02 -8.58 9.52
N GLY A 136 38.13 -7.88 9.31
CA GLY A 136 39.07 -8.16 8.21
C GLY A 136 38.55 -7.80 6.81
N ALA A 137 37.39 -7.16 6.66
CA ALA A 137 36.95 -6.68 5.36
C ALA A 137 37.92 -5.66 4.75
N HIS A 138 37.91 -5.53 3.42
CA HIS A 138 38.70 -4.56 2.67
C HIS A 138 37.78 -3.81 1.71
N ILE A 139 37.55 -2.53 2.00
CA ILE A 139 36.81 -1.61 1.14
C ILE A 139 37.79 -0.90 0.19
N GLY A 140 37.72 -1.23 -1.09
CA GLY A 140 38.72 -0.84 -2.10
C GLY A 140 38.78 0.66 -2.40
N LEU A 141 39.86 1.07 -3.07
CA LEU A 141 40.10 2.47 -3.47
C LEU A 141 38.89 3.07 -4.22
N GLY A 142 38.39 4.21 -3.75
CA GLY A 142 37.28 4.92 -4.40
C GLY A 142 35.96 4.14 -4.51
N SER A 143 35.81 3.02 -3.79
CA SER A 143 34.58 2.22 -3.79
C SER A 143 33.47 2.90 -2.97
N VAL A 144 32.21 2.55 -3.24
CA VAL A 144 31.04 3.10 -2.54
C VAL A 144 30.21 1.96 -1.96
N VAL A 145 30.11 1.90 -0.65
CA VAL A 145 29.15 1.06 0.07
C VAL A 145 27.95 1.95 0.41
N LYS A 146 26.81 1.72 -0.25
CA LYS A 146 25.57 2.47 0.02
C LYS A 146 25.02 2.15 1.41
N SER A 147 24.03 2.91 1.86
CA SER A 147 23.45 2.73 3.18
C SER A 147 22.83 1.34 3.35
N ASN A 148 22.74 0.87 4.60
CA ASN A 148 22.16 -0.42 4.96
C ASN A 148 22.81 -1.62 4.23
N CYS A 149 24.14 -1.62 4.13
CA CYS A 149 24.90 -2.75 3.56
C CYS A 149 25.60 -3.56 4.64
N THR A 150 25.70 -4.88 4.43
CA THR A 150 26.56 -5.77 5.22
C THR A 150 27.71 -6.28 4.36
N ILE A 151 28.95 -5.95 4.75
CA ILE A 151 30.16 -6.50 4.13
C ILE A 151 30.68 -7.63 5.02
N ALA A 152 30.65 -8.86 4.49
CA ALA A 152 31.06 -10.06 5.22
C ALA A 152 32.55 -10.06 5.60
N SER A 153 32.89 -10.84 6.63
CA SER A 153 34.26 -10.95 7.14
C SER A 153 35.22 -11.40 6.04
N LYS A 154 36.40 -10.78 5.97
CA LYS A 154 37.44 -11.00 4.94
C LYS A 154 36.96 -10.78 3.49
N ARG A 155 35.76 -10.22 3.26
CA ARG A 155 35.34 -9.83 1.92
C ARG A 155 36.18 -8.65 1.45
N LYS A 156 36.53 -8.66 0.17
CA LYS A 156 37.11 -7.53 -0.53
C LYS A 156 36.06 -6.92 -1.46
N VAL A 157 35.86 -5.61 -1.32
CA VAL A 157 35.14 -4.77 -2.28
C VAL A 157 36.21 -4.21 -3.22
N GLU A 158 36.03 -4.40 -4.52
CA GLU A 158 37.04 -4.01 -5.50
C GLU A 158 37.09 -2.49 -5.68
N ALA A 159 38.22 -2.00 -6.20
CA ALA A 159 38.40 -0.57 -6.43
C ALA A 159 37.32 -0.01 -7.37
N GLY A 160 36.67 1.07 -6.97
CA GLY A 160 35.56 1.70 -7.70
C GLY A 160 34.24 0.93 -7.71
N GLU A 161 34.14 -0.23 -7.05
CA GLU A 161 32.89 -1.00 -6.97
C GLU A 161 31.83 -0.25 -6.15
N VAL A 162 30.56 -0.35 -6.56
CA VAL A 162 29.41 0.17 -5.81
C VAL A 162 28.61 -0.99 -5.22
N ILE A 163 28.59 -1.10 -3.90
CA ILE A 163 27.78 -2.06 -3.16
C ILE A 163 26.42 -1.44 -2.84
N PHE A 164 25.36 -2.14 -3.21
CA PHE A 164 23.98 -1.77 -2.91
C PHE A 164 23.48 -2.54 -1.67
N SER A 165 22.49 -1.97 -0.99
CA SER A 165 21.90 -2.56 0.22
C SER A 165 21.52 -4.03 0.00
N THR A 166 22.04 -4.90 0.87
CA THR A 166 21.57 -6.27 1.00
C THR A 166 20.27 -6.23 1.78
N ARG A 167 19.15 -6.10 1.06
CA ARG A 167 17.84 -6.19 1.68
C ARG A 167 17.70 -7.51 2.42
N ARG A 168 17.03 -7.43 3.56
CA ARG A 168 16.68 -8.60 4.35
C ARG A 168 15.72 -9.43 3.52
N LYS A 169 15.95 -10.74 3.44
CA LYS A 169 14.93 -11.64 2.89
C LYS A 169 13.70 -11.59 3.81
N ILE A 170 12.54 -11.38 3.21
CA ILE A 170 11.24 -11.35 3.88
C ILE A 170 10.45 -12.55 3.36
N ASP A 171 9.92 -13.37 4.25
CA ASP A 171 9.20 -14.58 3.84
C ASP A 171 7.90 -14.20 3.13
N GLY A 172 7.55 -14.97 2.09
CA GLY A 172 6.37 -14.74 1.25
C GLY A 172 6.52 -13.64 0.19
N VAL A 173 7.64 -12.93 0.14
CA VAL A 173 7.96 -12.04 -0.99
C VAL A 173 8.30 -12.88 -2.23
N SER A 174 7.45 -12.79 -3.25
CA SER A 174 7.55 -13.56 -4.50
C SER A 174 8.52 -12.99 -5.52
N ASP A 175 8.68 -11.67 -5.54
CA ASP A 175 9.40 -10.94 -6.57
C ASP A 175 9.98 -9.62 -6.04
N ARG A 176 10.74 -8.95 -6.92
CA ARG A 176 11.47 -7.72 -6.58
C ARG A 176 10.55 -6.50 -6.40
N ASN A 177 9.44 -6.42 -7.13
CA ASN A 177 8.52 -5.28 -7.07
C ASN A 177 7.79 -5.25 -5.72
N LEU A 178 7.34 -6.41 -5.24
CA LEU A 178 6.78 -6.56 -3.89
C LEU A 178 7.82 -6.20 -2.81
N GLU A 179 9.07 -6.64 -2.96
CA GLU A 179 10.16 -6.26 -2.05
C GLU A 179 10.39 -4.73 -2.05
N ASP A 180 10.44 -4.11 -3.23
CA ASP A 180 10.61 -2.66 -3.41
C ASP A 180 9.49 -1.89 -2.70
N ALA A 181 8.23 -2.30 -2.88
CA ALA A 181 7.08 -1.69 -2.22
C ALA A 181 7.16 -1.78 -0.69
N ILE A 182 7.45 -2.96 -0.12
CA ILE A 182 7.59 -3.15 1.33
C ILE A 182 8.67 -2.22 1.92
N TYR A 183 9.78 -2.04 1.21
CA TYR A 183 10.85 -1.12 1.63
C TYR A 183 10.45 0.35 1.49
N ALA A 184 9.74 0.71 0.41
CA ALA A 184 9.25 2.06 0.17
C ALA A 184 8.31 2.54 1.27
N PHE A 185 7.47 1.65 1.82
CA PHE A 185 6.50 1.99 2.87
C PHE A 185 7.06 2.01 4.30
N GLY A 186 8.31 1.58 4.55
CA GLY A 186 8.81 1.57 5.93
C GLY A 186 9.27 0.22 6.43
N PHE A 187 8.68 -0.84 5.91
CA PHE A 187 8.54 -2.08 6.67
C PHE A 187 9.72 -3.03 6.48
N GLY A 188 10.48 -2.90 5.39
CA GLY A 188 11.57 -3.82 5.02
C GLY A 188 12.49 -4.31 6.16
N PRO A 189 13.01 -3.43 7.04
CA PRO A 189 13.86 -3.85 8.15
C PRO A 189 13.18 -4.76 9.18
N ARG A 190 11.87 -4.60 9.40
CA ARG A 190 11.13 -5.23 10.52
C ARG A 190 10.02 -6.19 10.12
N CYS A 191 9.41 -6.06 8.94
CA CYS A 191 8.30 -6.91 8.47
C CYS A 191 8.64 -8.38 8.61
N SER A 192 7.84 -9.19 9.30
CA SER A 192 8.15 -10.60 9.55
C SER A 192 7.99 -11.41 8.26
N TYR A 193 6.80 -11.34 7.66
CA TYR A 193 6.46 -12.01 6.40
C TYR A 193 5.26 -11.32 5.72
N VAL A 194 5.02 -11.66 4.46
CA VAL A 194 3.83 -11.25 3.71
C VAL A 194 3.12 -12.47 3.11
N LYS A 195 1.82 -12.37 2.83
CA LYS A 195 1.08 -13.41 2.09
C LYS A 195 -0.06 -12.81 1.26
N PRO A 196 -0.49 -13.44 0.16
CA PRO A 196 -1.70 -13.03 -0.56
C PRO A 196 -2.91 -12.95 0.39
N PHE A 197 -3.74 -11.93 0.22
CA PHE A 197 -4.82 -11.61 1.16
C PHE A 197 -6.10 -11.19 0.44
N GLY A 198 -7.24 -11.67 0.92
CA GLY A 198 -8.57 -11.34 0.40
C GLY A 198 -8.97 -12.12 -0.87
N ALA A 199 -10.21 -11.89 -1.30
CA ALA A 199 -10.82 -12.48 -2.50
C ALA A 199 -11.05 -11.45 -3.63
N GLY A 200 -10.49 -10.25 -3.50
CA GLY A 200 -10.69 -9.13 -4.43
C GLY A 200 -10.32 -9.48 -5.87
N HIS A 201 -11.08 -8.92 -6.83
CA HIS A 201 -10.94 -9.26 -8.25
C HIS A 201 -10.18 -8.21 -9.08
N ILE A 202 -9.96 -7.02 -8.53
CA ILE A 202 -9.38 -5.86 -9.23
C ILE A 202 -7.89 -5.70 -8.88
N ASN A 203 -7.59 -5.43 -7.61
CA ASN A 203 -6.24 -5.16 -7.10
C ASN A 203 -5.58 -6.43 -6.55
N GLU A 204 -4.27 -6.52 -6.66
CA GLU A 204 -3.50 -7.60 -6.04
C GLU A 204 -3.15 -7.20 -4.60
N THR A 205 -3.55 -8.02 -3.63
CA THR A 205 -3.57 -7.63 -2.22
C THR A 205 -2.72 -8.57 -1.37
N TYR A 206 -1.91 -7.99 -0.49
CA TYR A 206 -0.99 -8.68 0.41
C TYR A 206 -1.23 -8.26 1.86
N ALA A 207 -1.27 -9.24 2.75
CA ALA A 207 -1.24 -9.05 4.19
C ALA A 207 0.21 -8.91 4.66
N VAL A 208 0.52 -7.83 5.37
CA VAL A 208 1.86 -7.53 5.90
C VAL A 208 1.89 -7.79 7.39
N TYR A 209 2.66 -8.79 7.81
CA TYR A 209 2.81 -9.16 9.20
C TYR A 209 4.02 -8.45 9.83
N MET A 210 3.84 -7.93 11.04
CA MET A 210 4.85 -7.18 11.78
C MET A 210 5.09 -7.81 13.15
N PRO A 211 6.34 -7.79 13.66
CA PRO A 211 6.66 -8.37 14.95
C PRO A 211 6.18 -7.49 16.09
N MET A 212 5.49 -8.10 17.04
CA MET A 212 4.98 -7.52 18.28
C MET A 212 6.01 -7.57 19.41
N ALA A 213 5.75 -6.79 20.47
CA ALA A 213 6.65 -6.70 21.62
C ALA A 213 6.72 -8.00 22.45
N ASP A 214 5.67 -8.82 22.39
CA ASP A 214 5.57 -10.14 23.03
C ASP A 214 6.21 -11.26 22.20
N GLY A 215 6.70 -10.96 20.99
CA GLY A 215 7.36 -11.90 20.10
C GLY A 215 6.41 -12.62 19.13
N GLU A 216 5.10 -12.34 19.17
CA GLU A 216 4.16 -12.80 18.14
C GLU A 216 4.18 -11.89 16.90
N ASP A 217 3.55 -12.34 15.81
CA ASP A 217 3.39 -11.55 14.58
C ASP A 217 1.92 -11.16 14.41
N GLU A 218 1.65 -9.87 14.22
CA GLU A 218 0.30 -9.37 13.94
C GLU A 218 0.14 -8.99 12.47
N LEU A 219 -1.08 -9.16 11.94
CA LEU A 219 -1.46 -8.58 10.67
C LEU A 219 -1.66 -7.08 10.87
N ALA A 220 -0.65 -6.29 10.54
CA ALA A 220 -0.65 -4.85 10.80
C ALA A 220 -1.16 -4.03 9.60
N TYR A 221 -0.84 -4.46 8.38
CA TYR A 221 -1.10 -3.66 7.18
C TYR A 221 -1.61 -4.50 6.01
N VAL A 222 -2.33 -3.82 5.13
CA VAL A 222 -2.70 -4.33 3.80
C VAL A 222 -1.95 -3.52 2.75
N LEU A 223 -1.15 -4.22 1.94
CA LEU A 223 -0.38 -3.67 0.83
C LEU A 223 -1.04 -4.11 -0.47
N GLN A 224 -1.27 -3.18 -1.39
CA GLN A 224 -1.95 -3.46 -2.65
C GLN A 224 -1.17 -2.92 -3.84
N ARG A 225 -1.05 -3.74 -4.88
CA ARG A 225 -0.74 -3.28 -6.23
C ARG A 225 -2.06 -2.95 -6.95
N VAL A 226 -2.21 -1.68 -7.32
CA VAL A 226 -3.44 -1.14 -7.90
C VAL A 226 -3.46 -1.41 -9.39
N ASN A 227 -4.62 -1.78 -9.91
CA ASN A 227 -4.78 -2.19 -11.31
C ASN A 227 -4.80 -0.99 -12.28
N SER A 228 -3.67 -0.71 -12.93
CA SER A 228 -3.50 0.35 -13.93
C SER A 228 -4.36 0.17 -15.20
N ASN A 229 -4.90 -1.03 -15.44
CA ASN A 229 -5.81 -1.25 -16.57
C ASN A 229 -7.18 -0.64 -16.34
N VAL A 230 -7.66 -0.63 -15.10
CA VAL A 230 -8.94 -0.04 -14.70
C VAL A 230 -8.75 1.44 -14.36
N PHE A 231 -7.76 1.77 -13.53
CA PHE A 231 -7.52 3.13 -13.06
C PHE A 231 -6.41 3.80 -13.86
N LYS A 232 -6.80 4.58 -14.87
CA LYS A 232 -5.86 5.27 -15.79
C LYS A 232 -5.12 6.45 -15.16
N ASP A 233 -5.69 7.04 -14.11
CA ASP A 233 -5.04 8.08 -13.28
C ASP A 233 -4.91 7.60 -11.84
N PRO A 234 -3.92 6.75 -11.52
CA PRO A 234 -3.73 6.25 -10.17
C PRO A 234 -3.37 7.37 -9.18
N ALA A 235 -2.71 8.44 -9.64
CA ALA A 235 -2.41 9.60 -8.81
C ALA A 235 -3.71 10.30 -8.36
N GLY A 236 -4.67 10.49 -9.27
CA GLY A 236 -5.98 11.03 -8.96
C GLY A 236 -6.78 10.17 -7.99
N VAL A 237 -6.76 8.85 -8.15
CA VAL A 237 -7.39 7.91 -7.20
C VAL A 237 -6.77 8.08 -5.81
N MET A 238 -5.44 8.11 -5.70
CA MET A 238 -4.78 8.30 -4.40
C MET A 238 -5.04 9.68 -3.79
N GLU A 239 -5.10 10.75 -4.59
CA GLU A 239 -5.46 12.08 -4.10
C GLU A 239 -6.87 12.12 -3.50
N ASN A 240 -7.86 11.53 -4.18
CA ASN A 240 -9.23 11.41 -3.65
C ASN A 240 -9.25 10.62 -2.34
N ILE A 241 -8.65 9.42 -2.33
CA ILE A 241 -8.63 8.53 -1.17
C ILE A 241 -7.98 9.21 0.04
N PHE A 242 -6.77 9.77 -0.11
CA PHE A 242 -6.10 10.46 0.99
C PHE A 242 -6.87 11.70 1.43
N GLY A 243 -7.39 12.50 0.50
CA GLY A 243 -8.18 13.68 0.81
C GLY A 243 -9.42 13.37 1.64
N VAL A 244 -10.18 12.34 1.24
CA VAL A 244 -11.41 11.92 1.94
C VAL A 244 -11.10 11.28 3.28
N THR A 245 -10.18 10.31 3.32
CA THR A 245 -9.86 9.61 4.57
C THR A 245 -9.20 10.54 5.60
N GLU A 246 -8.25 11.40 5.22
CA GLU A 246 -7.64 12.37 6.15
C GLU A 246 -8.68 13.37 6.70
N TYR A 247 -9.66 13.78 5.89
CA TYR A 247 -10.79 14.59 6.34
C TYR A 247 -11.70 13.84 7.32
N MET A 248 -12.12 12.61 6.97
CA MET A 248 -12.96 11.76 7.83
C MET A 248 -12.30 11.49 9.18
N ARG A 249 -10.98 11.26 9.23
CA ARG A 249 -10.23 11.11 10.49
C ARG A 249 -10.44 12.31 11.43
N GLY A 250 -10.54 13.52 10.88
CA GLY A 250 -10.83 14.73 11.66
C GLY A 250 -12.26 14.75 12.20
N VAL A 251 -13.24 14.36 11.38
CA VAL A 251 -14.65 14.27 11.75
C VAL A 251 -14.87 13.21 12.83
N ILE A 252 -14.38 11.99 12.62
CA ILE A 252 -14.50 10.87 13.56
C ILE A 252 -13.92 11.23 14.94
N ARG A 253 -12.73 11.85 14.98
CA ARG A 253 -12.13 12.31 16.25
C ARG A 253 -12.99 13.34 16.97
N LYS A 254 -13.61 14.26 16.23
CA LYS A 254 -14.48 15.29 16.81
C LYS A 254 -15.74 14.68 17.42
N ASP A 255 -16.24 13.60 16.81
CA ASP A 255 -17.41 12.87 17.27
C ASP A 255 -17.07 11.84 18.38
N GLY A 256 -15.79 11.72 18.75
CA GLY A 256 -15.31 10.86 19.84
C GLY A 256 -15.05 9.41 19.44
N GLY A 257 -15.01 9.12 18.13
CA GLY A 257 -14.72 7.80 17.58
C GLY A 257 -13.23 7.49 17.45
N ASP A 258 -12.94 6.28 16.99
CA ASP A 258 -11.60 5.78 16.68
C ASP A 258 -11.32 5.83 15.17
N PRO A 259 -10.57 6.83 14.68
CA PRO A 259 -10.30 6.99 13.26
C PRO A 259 -9.39 5.90 12.67
N ASP A 260 -8.69 5.12 13.50
CA ASP A 260 -7.88 4.00 13.03
C ASP A 260 -8.73 2.71 12.86
N ARG A 261 -9.99 2.73 13.34
CA ARG A 261 -10.98 1.66 13.13
C ARG A 261 -12.15 2.05 12.24
N GLU A 262 -12.58 3.32 12.25
CA GLU A 262 -13.81 3.77 11.58
C GLU A 262 -13.59 4.32 10.15
N THR A 263 -12.33 4.49 9.74
CA THR A 263 -11.95 4.78 8.35
C THR A 263 -10.63 4.11 8.02
N LEU A 264 -10.41 3.80 6.74
CA LEU A 264 -9.11 3.33 6.27
C LEU A 264 -8.04 4.41 6.51
N SER A 265 -6.92 4.01 7.10
CA SER A 265 -5.77 4.88 7.37
C SER A 265 -4.64 4.53 6.41
N TYR A 266 -4.60 5.24 5.28
CA TYR A 266 -3.56 5.07 4.27
C TYR A 266 -2.22 5.61 4.75
N ILE A 267 -1.17 4.90 4.37
CA ILE A 267 0.21 5.12 4.83
C ILE A 267 1.01 5.69 3.67
N LYS A 268 1.62 6.86 3.88
CA LYS A 268 2.55 7.46 2.91
C LYS A 268 3.87 6.69 2.89
N THR A 269 4.55 6.68 1.75
CA THR A 269 5.90 6.11 1.67
C THR A 269 6.87 6.86 2.58
N LYS A 270 8.07 6.30 2.82
CA LYS A 270 9.15 6.98 3.55
C LYS A 270 9.52 8.36 2.97
N SER A 271 9.27 8.56 1.68
CA SER A 271 9.53 9.83 1.00
C SER A 271 8.38 10.84 1.10
N GLY A 272 7.25 10.45 1.72
CA GLY A 272 6.10 11.31 1.96
C GLY A 272 5.08 11.35 0.81
N VAL A 273 5.24 10.54 -0.23
CA VAL A 273 4.25 10.42 -1.32
C VAL A 273 3.17 9.38 -1.03
N ASN A 274 2.00 9.52 -1.65
CA ASN A 274 0.79 8.74 -1.37
C ASN A 274 0.84 7.29 -1.88
N TYR A 275 1.72 6.98 -2.83
CA TYR A 275 1.90 5.63 -3.39
C TYR A 275 3.36 5.45 -3.85
N PHE A 276 3.76 4.20 -4.04
CA PHE A 276 5.05 3.82 -4.63
C PHE A 276 4.83 3.28 -6.04
N GLU A 277 5.64 3.69 -7.01
CA GLU A 277 5.61 3.12 -8.36
C GLU A 277 6.77 2.12 -8.50
N ASP A 278 6.47 0.89 -8.91
CA ASP A 278 7.48 -0.15 -9.09
C ASP A 278 8.26 -0.02 -10.40
N SER A 279 9.17 -0.97 -10.67
CA SER A 279 10.02 -0.92 -11.85
C SER A 279 9.27 -1.11 -13.18
N GLU A 280 8.01 -1.57 -13.14
CA GLU A 280 7.13 -1.76 -14.30
C GLU A 280 6.17 -0.57 -14.48
N GLY A 281 6.21 0.42 -13.59
CA GLY A 281 5.28 1.55 -13.60
C GLY A 281 3.96 1.26 -12.88
N GLU A 282 3.86 0.15 -12.13
CA GLU A 282 2.62 -0.22 -11.44
C GLU A 282 2.55 0.46 -10.05
N PRO A 283 1.40 1.07 -9.70
CA PRO A 283 1.24 1.78 -8.43
C PRO A 283 0.93 0.84 -7.26
N TRP A 284 1.63 1.05 -6.15
CA TRP A 284 1.48 0.35 -4.87
C TRP A 284 1.03 1.30 -3.77
N ARG A 285 0.07 0.86 -2.96
CA ARG A 285 -0.45 1.60 -1.81
C ARG A 285 -0.50 0.73 -0.56
N CYS A 286 -0.56 1.35 0.61
CA CYS A 286 -0.66 0.66 1.88
C CYS A 286 -1.65 1.35 2.83
N TYR A 287 -2.36 0.57 3.63
CA TYR A 287 -3.19 1.06 4.73
C TYR A 287 -3.16 0.09 5.93
N ASN A 288 -3.63 0.53 7.08
CA ASN A 288 -3.72 -0.31 8.28
C ASN A 288 -4.75 -1.44 8.11
N PHE A 289 -4.46 -2.59 8.69
CA PHE A 289 -5.47 -3.62 8.89
C PHE A 289 -6.37 -3.24 10.08
N ILE A 290 -7.67 -3.50 9.96
CA ILE A 290 -8.65 -3.22 11.02
C ILE A 290 -9.01 -4.57 11.68
N PRO A 291 -8.45 -4.87 12.87
CA PRO A 291 -8.72 -6.13 13.56
C PRO A 291 -10.15 -6.18 14.12
N ASP A 292 -10.58 -7.38 14.51
CA ASP A 292 -11.91 -7.64 15.06
C ASP A 292 -13.05 -7.19 14.13
N SER A 293 -12.86 -7.40 12.83
CA SER A 293 -13.84 -7.07 11.80
C SER A 293 -14.22 -8.27 10.94
N GLU A 294 -15.47 -8.27 10.48
CA GLU A 294 -16.06 -9.27 9.60
C GLU A 294 -16.59 -8.61 8.31
N CYS A 295 -16.63 -9.37 7.22
CA CYS A 295 -17.14 -8.93 5.94
C CYS A 295 -18.11 -9.99 5.42
N TYR A 296 -19.29 -9.56 4.98
CA TYR A 296 -20.34 -10.45 4.46
C TYR A 296 -20.48 -10.29 2.95
N GLN A 297 -20.56 -11.40 2.22
CA GLN A 297 -20.73 -11.37 0.76
C GLN A 297 -22.17 -11.06 0.36
N MET A 298 -23.13 -11.55 1.12
CA MET A 298 -24.56 -11.29 0.97
C MET A 298 -25.16 -11.16 2.36
N ALA A 299 -26.31 -10.51 2.44
CA ALA A 299 -27.01 -10.38 3.70
C ALA A 299 -27.74 -11.67 4.05
N GLU A 300 -27.59 -12.08 5.31
CA GLU A 300 -28.22 -13.26 5.87
C GLU A 300 -29.49 -12.91 6.65
N ASN A 301 -29.65 -11.63 7.01
CA ASN A 301 -30.80 -11.12 7.76
C ASN A 301 -31.01 -9.60 7.53
N PRO A 302 -32.21 -9.07 7.81
CA PRO A 302 -32.50 -7.64 7.63
C PRO A 302 -31.63 -6.68 8.47
N GLU A 303 -31.12 -7.12 9.62
CA GLU A 303 -30.29 -6.27 10.49
C GLU A 303 -28.96 -5.91 9.80
N GLN A 304 -28.35 -6.83 9.04
CA GLN A 304 -27.15 -6.53 8.26
C GLN A 304 -27.40 -5.44 7.20
N LEU A 305 -28.56 -5.44 6.54
CA LEU A 305 -28.94 -4.36 5.60
C LEU A 305 -29.21 -3.05 6.32
N TYR A 306 -29.85 -3.08 7.49
CA TYR A 306 -30.05 -1.89 8.30
C TYR A 306 -28.70 -1.26 8.70
N GLN A 307 -27.75 -2.08 9.16
CA GLN A 307 -26.39 -1.62 9.49
C GLN A 307 -25.63 -1.14 8.25
N ALA A 308 -25.82 -1.76 7.09
CA ALA A 308 -25.24 -1.30 5.84
C ALA A 308 -25.77 0.08 5.42
N GLY A 309 -27.10 0.27 5.49
CA GLY A 309 -27.76 1.55 5.25
C GLY A 309 -27.25 2.61 6.22
N SER A 310 -27.18 2.27 7.51
CA SER A 310 -26.63 3.15 8.54
C SER A 310 -25.18 3.57 8.23
N SER A 311 -24.34 2.65 7.78
CA SER A 311 -22.93 2.92 7.46
C SER A 311 -22.77 3.89 6.30
N PHE A 312 -23.43 3.63 5.16
CA PHE A 312 -23.34 4.52 3.99
C PHE A 312 -24.07 5.85 4.21
N GLY A 313 -25.16 5.87 4.97
CA GLY A 313 -25.82 7.11 5.39
C GLY A 313 -24.92 7.95 6.30
N HIS A 314 -24.22 7.31 7.23
CA HIS A 314 -23.25 7.98 8.11
C HIS A 314 -22.05 8.51 7.31
N PHE A 315 -21.55 7.74 6.35
CA PHE A 315 -20.48 8.14 5.44
C PHE A 315 -20.83 9.41 4.65
N LEU A 316 -22.02 9.44 4.05
CA LEU A 316 -22.51 10.62 3.35
C LEU A 316 -22.57 11.83 4.29
N LYS A 317 -23.10 11.64 5.50
CA LYS A 317 -23.20 12.69 6.51
C LYS A 317 -21.82 13.21 6.96
N GLN A 318 -20.85 12.33 7.17
CA GLN A 318 -19.50 12.73 7.56
C GLN A 318 -18.84 13.61 6.49
N LEU A 319 -19.17 13.40 5.21
CA LEU A 319 -18.59 14.09 4.07
C LEU A 319 -19.42 15.28 3.56
N ILE A 320 -20.44 15.69 4.29
CA ILE A 320 -21.38 16.72 3.83
C ILE A 320 -20.72 18.06 3.49
N ASP A 321 -19.73 18.45 4.30
CA ASP A 321 -18.98 19.70 4.14
C ASP A 321 -17.69 19.52 3.30
N TYR A 322 -17.41 18.29 2.84
CA TYR A 322 -16.28 18.04 1.96
C TYR A 322 -16.58 18.60 0.55
N PRO A 323 -15.66 19.35 -0.08
CA PRO A 323 -15.90 19.93 -1.39
C PRO A 323 -15.90 18.84 -2.47
N ALA A 324 -17.06 18.24 -2.75
CA ALA A 324 -17.19 17.14 -3.70
C ALA A 324 -16.59 17.47 -5.07
N SER A 325 -16.77 18.70 -5.58
CA SER A 325 -16.21 19.17 -6.85
C SER A 325 -14.67 19.23 -6.91
N SER A 326 -13.98 19.08 -5.78
CA SER A 326 -12.52 18.97 -5.75
C SER A 326 -12.01 17.55 -6.07
N LEU A 327 -12.87 16.54 -5.98
CA LEU A 327 -12.53 15.16 -6.31
C LEU A 327 -12.44 14.98 -7.82
N LYS A 328 -11.49 14.16 -8.25
CA LYS A 328 -11.36 13.75 -9.65
C LYS A 328 -12.33 12.61 -9.96
N GLU A 329 -12.88 12.57 -11.16
CA GLU A 329 -13.57 11.36 -11.65
C GLU A 329 -12.55 10.25 -11.87
N THR A 330 -12.61 9.19 -11.07
CA THR A 330 -11.66 8.06 -11.16
C THR A 330 -11.99 7.16 -12.36
N ILE A 331 -13.29 7.04 -12.67
CA ILE A 331 -13.80 6.41 -13.88
C ILE A 331 -14.77 7.40 -14.53
N PRO A 332 -14.43 7.99 -15.70
CA PRO A 332 -15.30 8.92 -16.37
C PRO A 332 -16.68 8.33 -16.65
N ASP A 333 -17.73 9.12 -16.44
CA ASP A 333 -19.11 8.75 -16.74
C ASP A 333 -19.56 7.44 -16.06
N PHE A 334 -19.04 7.16 -14.87
CA PHE A 334 -19.20 5.84 -14.24
C PHE A 334 -20.67 5.41 -14.12
N HIS A 335 -21.48 6.26 -13.48
CA HIS A 335 -22.93 6.11 -13.33
C HIS A 335 -23.74 7.09 -14.18
N HIS A 336 -23.23 7.42 -15.36
CA HIS A 336 -23.98 8.20 -16.33
C HIS A 336 -24.87 7.26 -17.16
N THR A 337 -26.00 6.84 -16.61
CA THR A 337 -26.84 5.78 -17.18
C THR A 337 -27.25 6.04 -18.64
N ALA A 338 -27.54 7.29 -19.03
CA ALA A 338 -27.82 7.64 -20.43
C ALA A 338 -26.64 7.36 -21.39
N LYS A 339 -25.39 7.63 -21.00
CA LYS A 339 -24.21 7.29 -21.81
C LYS A 339 -23.96 5.79 -21.84
N ARG A 340 -24.26 5.08 -20.74
CA ARG A 340 -24.24 3.61 -20.72
C ARG A 340 -25.25 3.02 -21.71
N PHE A 341 -26.41 3.65 -21.84
CA PHE A 341 -27.41 3.29 -22.83
C PHE A 341 -26.94 3.54 -24.26
N GLU A 342 -26.30 4.68 -24.55
CA GLU A 342 -25.70 4.93 -25.86
C GLU A 342 -24.64 3.88 -26.23
N ALA A 343 -23.79 3.50 -25.27
CA ALA A 343 -22.80 2.44 -25.47
C ALA A 343 -23.45 1.07 -25.72
N PHE A 344 -24.56 0.79 -25.06
CA PHE A 344 -25.38 -0.40 -25.30
C PHE A 344 -26.00 -0.41 -26.69
N GLU A 345 -26.62 0.68 -27.15
CA GLU A 345 -27.15 0.81 -28.53
C GLU A 345 -26.07 0.51 -29.56
N VAL A 346 -24.86 1.07 -29.38
CA VAL A 346 -23.72 0.80 -30.25
C VAL A 346 -23.29 -0.68 -30.22
N ALA A 347 -23.33 -1.34 -29.06
CA ALA A 347 -22.99 -2.75 -28.94
C ALA A 347 -24.01 -3.66 -29.63
N VAL A 348 -25.30 -3.34 -29.54
CA VAL A 348 -26.39 -4.04 -30.24
C VAL A 348 -26.24 -3.88 -31.75
N ASP A 349 -25.98 -2.66 -32.23
CA ASP A 349 -25.83 -2.39 -33.67
C ASP A 349 -24.61 -3.07 -34.28
N ARG A 350 -23.50 -3.13 -33.53
CA ARG A 350 -22.26 -3.77 -34.00
C ARG A 350 -22.32 -5.29 -33.94
N ASP A 351 -23.03 -5.83 -32.96
CA ASP A 351 -23.19 -7.26 -32.67
C ASP A 351 -21.91 -8.08 -32.92
N LEU A 352 -20.79 -7.67 -32.30
CA LEU A 352 -19.44 -8.15 -32.63
C LEU A 352 -19.25 -9.68 -32.54
N LYS A 353 -20.14 -10.38 -31.82
CA LYS A 353 -20.12 -11.82 -31.58
C LYS A 353 -21.33 -12.56 -32.14
N ASP A 354 -22.18 -11.90 -32.93
CA ASP A 354 -23.44 -12.44 -33.45
C ASP A 354 -24.37 -12.98 -32.34
N ARG A 355 -24.34 -12.32 -31.17
CA ARG A 355 -25.05 -12.73 -29.94
C ARG A 355 -26.39 -12.03 -29.77
N SER A 356 -26.65 -10.93 -30.47
CA SER A 356 -27.92 -10.19 -30.37
C SER A 356 -29.15 -11.09 -30.56
N SER A 357 -29.04 -12.07 -31.46
CA SER A 357 -30.12 -13.02 -31.75
C SER A 357 -30.51 -13.91 -30.57
N THR A 358 -29.61 -14.11 -29.60
CA THR A 358 -29.83 -14.98 -28.43
C THR A 358 -30.39 -14.25 -27.21
N CYS A 359 -30.47 -12.92 -27.25
CA CYS A 359 -30.89 -12.08 -26.13
C CYS A 359 -31.82 -10.92 -26.53
N LYS A 360 -32.69 -11.15 -27.53
CA LYS A 360 -33.67 -10.13 -27.98
C LYS A 360 -34.60 -9.64 -26.87
N PRO A 361 -35.20 -10.50 -26.02
CA PRO A 361 -36.06 -10.03 -24.93
C PRO A 361 -35.32 -9.08 -23.98
N GLU A 362 -34.06 -9.37 -23.68
CA GLU A 362 -33.21 -8.55 -22.83
C GLU A 362 -32.83 -7.22 -23.50
N ILE A 363 -32.64 -7.21 -24.82
CA ILE A 363 -32.40 -5.99 -25.59
C ILE A 363 -33.65 -5.11 -25.58
N ASP A 364 -34.81 -5.69 -25.90
CA ASP A 364 -36.09 -4.97 -25.93
C ASP A 364 -36.42 -4.38 -24.54
N PHE A 365 -36.14 -5.12 -23.46
CA PHE A 365 -36.31 -4.66 -22.08
C PHE A 365 -35.55 -3.36 -21.79
N VAL A 366 -34.30 -3.26 -22.26
CA VAL A 366 -33.49 -2.05 -22.09
C VAL A 366 -34.00 -0.92 -22.97
N LEU A 367 -34.31 -1.20 -24.25
CA LEU A 367 -34.80 -0.20 -25.20
C LEU A 367 -36.12 0.46 -24.76
N GLU A 368 -37.03 -0.31 -24.17
CA GLU A 368 -38.30 0.21 -23.61
C GLU A 368 -38.09 1.22 -22.47
N ARG A 369 -36.91 1.20 -21.81
CA ARG A 369 -36.56 2.03 -20.64
C ARG A 369 -35.57 3.15 -20.98
N LYS A 370 -35.44 3.52 -22.26
CA LYS A 370 -34.55 4.61 -22.71
C LYS A 370 -34.76 5.91 -21.96
N GLU A 371 -36.01 6.33 -21.76
CA GLU A 371 -36.34 7.61 -21.12
C GLU A 371 -35.97 7.65 -19.62
N ASP A 372 -36.02 6.49 -18.95
CA ASP A 372 -35.69 6.34 -17.54
C ASP A 372 -34.19 6.59 -17.30
N CYS A 373 -33.33 6.18 -18.24
CA CYS A 373 -31.87 6.31 -18.15
C CYS A 373 -31.38 7.76 -17.96
N GLY A 374 -32.21 8.76 -18.26
CA GLY A 374 -31.88 10.17 -18.08
C GLY A 374 -32.46 10.83 -16.83
N VAL A 375 -33.26 10.15 -16.00
CA VAL A 375 -34.00 10.79 -14.90
C VAL A 375 -33.08 11.50 -13.92
N LEU A 376 -32.13 10.79 -13.30
CA LEU A 376 -31.22 11.37 -12.30
C LEU A 376 -30.25 12.39 -12.90
N VAL A 377 -29.76 12.14 -14.12
CA VAL A 377 -28.86 13.07 -14.84
C VAL A 377 -29.57 14.41 -15.09
N ARG A 378 -30.83 14.38 -15.56
CA ARG A 378 -31.60 15.61 -15.77
C ARG A 378 -31.83 16.38 -14.47
N GLN A 379 -32.08 15.69 -13.36
CA GLN A 379 -32.26 16.34 -12.05
C GLN A 379 -30.95 16.90 -11.49
N GLN A 380 -29.81 16.26 -11.78
CA GLN A 380 -28.50 16.80 -11.47
C GLN A 380 -28.19 18.06 -12.31
N GLU A 381 -28.37 17.98 -13.62
CA GLU A 381 -28.11 19.08 -14.56
C GLU A 381 -29.01 20.30 -14.33
N SER A 382 -30.25 20.07 -13.87
CA SER A 382 -31.17 21.14 -13.47
C SER A 382 -30.83 21.79 -12.13
N GLY A 383 -29.92 21.18 -11.36
CA GLY A 383 -29.56 21.58 -9.99
C GLY A 383 -30.58 21.18 -8.92
N GLU A 384 -31.55 20.34 -9.26
CA GLU A 384 -32.53 19.78 -8.31
C GLU A 384 -31.85 18.80 -7.34
N LEU A 385 -30.93 17.96 -7.82
CA LEU A 385 -30.11 17.09 -7.00
C LEU A 385 -28.70 17.66 -6.81
N PRO A 386 -28.24 17.84 -5.56
CA PRO A 386 -26.91 18.35 -5.28
C PRO A 386 -25.84 17.28 -5.54
N LEU A 387 -24.65 17.73 -5.93
CA LEU A 387 -23.47 16.88 -6.03
C LEU A 387 -22.94 16.54 -4.62
N ARG A 388 -22.72 15.25 -4.35
CA ARG A 388 -22.19 14.72 -3.09
C ARG A 388 -20.87 14.00 -3.34
N VAL A 389 -20.09 13.79 -2.28
CA VAL A 389 -19.06 12.74 -2.31
C VAL A 389 -19.78 11.41 -2.23
N THR A 390 -19.48 10.51 -3.16
CA THR A 390 -20.14 9.20 -3.29
C THR A 390 -19.09 8.11 -3.37
N HIS A 391 -19.44 6.92 -2.87
CA HIS A 391 -18.60 5.73 -2.90
C HIS A 391 -18.63 5.04 -4.26
N ASN A 392 -19.79 4.98 -4.90
CA ASN A 392 -20.08 4.40 -6.21
C ASN A 392 -19.92 2.87 -6.32
N ASP A 393 -19.50 2.18 -5.27
CA ASP A 393 -19.54 0.70 -5.18
C ASP A 393 -20.00 0.25 -3.79
N THR A 394 -21.29 0.39 -3.49
CA THR A 394 -21.83 0.31 -2.13
C THR A 394 -22.31 -1.10 -1.76
N LYS A 395 -21.65 -2.12 -2.31
CA LYS A 395 -21.91 -3.53 -1.97
C LYS A 395 -21.66 -3.80 -0.49
N LEU A 396 -22.40 -4.77 0.07
CA LEU A 396 -22.29 -5.17 1.47
C LEU A 396 -20.86 -5.60 1.87
N ASN A 397 -20.12 -6.22 0.95
CA ASN A 397 -18.74 -6.65 1.19
C ASN A 397 -17.72 -5.50 1.22
N ASN A 398 -18.14 -4.28 0.90
CA ASN A 398 -17.37 -3.05 1.08
C ASN A 398 -17.61 -2.39 2.44
N ILE A 399 -18.25 -3.11 3.36
CA ILE A 399 -18.40 -2.72 4.77
C ILE A 399 -17.71 -3.76 5.64
N LEU A 400 -16.85 -3.29 6.52
CA LEU A 400 -16.35 -4.04 7.66
C LEU A 400 -17.33 -3.88 8.81
N PHE A 401 -17.77 -4.99 9.40
CA PHE A 401 -18.63 -5.05 10.58
C PHE A 401 -17.79 -5.39 11.80
N ASP A 402 -18.07 -4.76 12.94
CA ASP A 402 -17.41 -5.09 14.20
C ASP A 402 -17.85 -6.49 14.67
N SER A 403 -16.88 -7.40 14.88
CA SER A 403 -17.16 -8.82 15.15
C SER A 403 -17.87 -9.07 16.49
N GLN A 404 -17.81 -8.11 17.42
CA GLN A 404 -18.41 -8.23 18.74
C GLN A 404 -19.84 -7.67 18.77
N THR A 405 -20.07 -6.55 18.08
CA THR A 405 -21.33 -5.81 18.14
C THR A 405 -22.22 -6.00 16.93
N GLY A 406 -21.67 -6.46 15.80
CA GLY A 406 -22.37 -6.58 14.51
C GLY A 406 -22.68 -5.25 13.84
N LYS A 407 -22.16 -4.12 14.36
CA LYS A 407 -22.37 -2.79 13.77
C LYS A 407 -21.41 -2.56 12.61
N GLY A 408 -21.85 -1.77 11.63
CA GLY A 408 -20.96 -1.27 10.59
C GLY A 408 -19.83 -0.44 11.21
N LEU A 409 -18.60 -0.81 10.89
CA LEU A 409 -17.38 -0.27 11.48
C LEU A 409 -16.67 0.67 10.50
N CYS A 410 -16.37 0.21 9.29
CA CYS A 410 -15.58 0.96 8.30
C CYS A 410 -16.01 0.61 6.88
N ILE A 411 -16.12 1.62 6.02
CA ILE A 411 -16.28 1.40 4.57
C ILE A 411 -14.89 1.24 3.94
N ILE A 412 -14.78 0.28 3.02
CA ILE A 412 -13.56 -0.07 2.32
C ILE A 412 -13.78 -0.02 0.79
N ASP A 413 -12.72 -0.23 0.02
CA ASP A 413 -12.74 -0.16 -1.45
C ASP A 413 -13.08 1.24 -2.02
N LEU A 414 -12.34 2.23 -1.55
CA LEU A 414 -12.56 3.66 -1.84
C LEU A 414 -12.09 4.09 -3.26
N ASP A 415 -11.86 3.16 -4.17
CA ASP A 415 -11.25 3.42 -5.49
C ASP A 415 -12.18 4.22 -6.42
N THR A 416 -13.48 4.08 -6.20
CA THR A 416 -14.54 4.77 -6.94
C THR A 416 -15.09 5.97 -6.19
N ILE A 417 -14.40 6.45 -5.15
CA ILE A 417 -14.76 7.72 -4.51
C ILE A 417 -14.56 8.87 -5.49
N MET A 418 -15.67 9.55 -5.79
CA MET A 418 -15.72 10.69 -6.71
C MET A 418 -17.03 11.46 -6.51
N PRO A 419 -17.25 12.59 -7.21
CA PRO A 419 -18.50 13.32 -7.15
C PRO A 419 -19.64 12.51 -7.77
N GLY A 420 -20.81 12.50 -7.14
CA GLY A 420 -22.00 11.78 -7.62
C GLY A 420 -23.26 12.19 -6.89
N LEU A 421 -24.32 11.37 -6.97
CA LEU A 421 -25.59 11.62 -6.30
C LEU A 421 -25.83 10.60 -5.19
N ALA A 422 -26.45 11.02 -4.08
CA ALA A 422 -26.84 10.14 -2.99
C ALA A 422 -27.71 8.95 -3.46
N ALA A 423 -28.52 9.17 -4.50
CA ALA A 423 -29.35 8.12 -5.11
C ALA A 423 -28.54 6.99 -5.73
N ASN A 424 -27.32 7.26 -6.23
CA ASN A 424 -26.48 6.26 -6.87
C ASN A 424 -25.93 5.28 -5.84
N ASP A 425 -25.32 5.79 -4.76
CA ASP A 425 -24.84 4.98 -3.63
C ASP A 425 -25.98 4.21 -2.96
N PHE A 426 -27.12 4.85 -2.73
CA PHE A 426 -28.29 4.17 -2.21
C PHE A 426 -28.74 3.03 -3.15
N GLY A 427 -28.79 3.32 -4.44
CA GLY A 427 -29.28 2.39 -5.45
C GLY A 427 -28.42 1.15 -5.62
N ASP A 428 -27.10 1.30 -5.63
CA ASP A 428 -26.18 0.15 -5.80
C ASP A 428 -26.18 -0.79 -4.58
N SER A 429 -26.39 -0.25 -3.37
CA SER A 429 -26.63 -1.06 -2.17
C SER A 429 -27.92 -1.87 -2.28
N ILE A 430 -29.01 -1.25 -2.73
CA ILE A 430 -30.30 -1.95 -2.90
C ILE A 430 -30.20 -3.00 -3.99
N ARG A 431 -29.56 -2.68 -5.13
CA ARG A 431 -29.35 -3.61 -6.24
C ARG A 431 -28.70 -4.92 -5.78
N SER A 432 -27.66 -4.82 -4.96
CA SER A 432 -26.88 -5.97 -4.52
C SER A 432 -27.37 -6.61 -3.22
N GLY A 433 -28.07 -5.85 -2.37
CA GLY A 433 -28.44 -6.27 -1.01
C GLY A 433 -29.91 -6.59 -0.80
N ALA A 434 -30.83 -6.03 -1.59
CA ALA A 434 -32.28 -6.28 -1.46
C ALA A 434 -32.79 -7.35 -2.43
N THR A 435 -32.01 -8.42 -2.61
CA THR A 435 -32.34 -9.54 -3.50
C THR A 435 -32.25 -10.89 -2.80
N THR A 436 -33.13 -11.82 -3.16
CA THR A 436 -33.14 -13.19 -2.61
C THR A 436 -32.20 -14.16 -3.32
N GLY A 437 -31.63 -13.77 -4.46
CA GLY A 437 -30.81 -14.63 -5.31
C GLY A 437 -29.42 -14.05 -5.55
N ALA A 438 -28.47 -14.91 -5.94
CA ALA A 438 -27.15 -14.47 -6.37
C ALA A 438 -27.22 -13.67 -7.69
N GLU A 439 -26.25 -12.78 -7.92
CA GLU A 439 -26.20 -11.93 -9.12
C GLU A 439 -26.15 -12.75 -10.42
N ASP A 440 -25.59 -13.96 -10.39
CA ASP A 440 -25.48 -14.89 -11.52
C ASP A 440 -26.39 -16.13 -11.38
N GLU A 441 -27.47 -16.04 -10.61
CA GLU A 441 -28.47 -17.11 -10.48
C GLU A 441 -29.14 -17.42 -11.83
N LYS A 442 -29.11 -18.70 -12.21
CA LYS A 442 -29.67 -19.19 -13.49
C LYS A 442 -31.17 -19.39 -13.41
N ASN A 443 -31.70 -19.73 -12.24
CA ASN A 443 -33.11 -19.91 -12.01
C ASN A 443 -33.76 -18.60 -11.53
N LEU A 444 -34.36 -17.85 -12.45
CA LEU A 444 -34.98 -16.56 -12.14
C LEU A 444 -36.17 -16.66 -11.16
N ASP A 445 -36.75 -17.85 -10.97
CA ASP A 445 -37.79 -18.07 -9.95
C ASP A 445 -37.25 -17.96 -8.51
N LEU A 446 -35.92 -17.88 -8.33
CA LEU A 446 -35.27 -17.65 -7.03
C LEU A 446 -34.86 -16.19 -6.82
N VAL A 447 -34.99 -15.34 -7.85
CA VAL A 447 -34.53 -13.96 -7.84
C VAL A 447 -35.71 -13.02 -7.67
N HIS A 448 -35.86 -12.52 -6.45
CA HIS A 448 -36.90 -11.56 -6.08
C HIS A 448 -36.30 -10.32 -5.45
N PHE A 449 -36.96 -9.18 -5.67
CA PHE A 449 -36.72 -7.93 -4.96
C PHE A 449 -37.44 -8.00 -3.61
N ASP A 450 -36.66 -7.96 -2.53
CA ASP A 450 -37.19 -8.11 -1.18
C ASP A 450 -37.48 -6.75 -0.56
N MET A 451 -38.78 -6.44 -0.42
CA MET A 451 -39.25 -5.20 0.18
C MET A 451 -38.90 -5.06 1.67
N GLU A 452 -38.74 -6.17 2.41
CA GLU A 452 -38.34 -6.13 3.83
C GLU A 452 -36.86 -5.71 3.94
N LEU A 453 -36.00 -6.26 3.09
CA LEU A 453 -34.58 -5.87 3.02
C LEU A 453 -34.41 -4.42 2.55
N TYR A 454 -35.20 -3.99 1.55
CA TYR A 454 -35.25 -2.60 1.11
C TYR A 454 -35.63 -1.65 2.25
N GLU A 455 -36.69 -1.98 2.99
CA GLU A 455 -37.17 -1.14 4.10
C GLU A 455 -36.15 -1.07 5.24
N ALA A 456 -35.49 -2.18 5.56
CA ALA A 456 -34.42 -2.22 6.56
C ALA A 456 -33.26 -1.30 6.17
N TYR A 457 -32.77 -1.38 4.93
CA TYR A 457 -31.71 -0.51 4.43
C TYR A 457 -32.14 0.96 4.41
N LEU A 458 -33.33 1.26 3.87
CA LEU A 458 -33.89 2.61 3.79
C LEU A 458 -33.96 3.26 5.18
N LYS A 459 -34.45 2.53 6.17
CA LYS A 459 -34.55 2.99 7.55
C LYS A 459 -33.17 3.33 8.12
N GLY A 460 -32.21 2.41 8.00
CA GLY A 460 -30.85 2.64 8.50
C GLY A 460 -30.18 3.84 7.83
N TYR A 461 -30.33 3.96 6.52
CA TYR A 461 -29.77 5.06 5.73
C TYR A 461 -30.34 6.41 6.15
N LEU A 462 -31.66 6.55 6.22
CA LEU A 462 -32.31 7.81 6.58
C LEU A 462 -32.05 8.22 8.04
N GLU A 463 -32.06 7.25 8.97
CA GLU A 463 -31.71 7.51 10.37
C GLU A 463 -30.28 8.03 10.52
N ALA A 464 -29.32 7.46 9.76
CA ALA A 464 -27.93 7.87 9.81
C ALA A 464 -27.66 9.22 9.13
N THR A 465 -28.32 9.50 8.00
CA THR A 465 -28.22 10.81 7.32
C THR A 465 -28.87 11.93 8.13
N GLY A 466 -29.89 11.63 8.94
CA GLY A 466 -30.66 12.65 9.65
C GLY A 466 -31.28 13.66 8.68
N GLU A 467 -31.15 14.96 8.98
CA GLU A 467 -31.73 16.06 8.19
C GLU A 467 -30.83 16.54 7.03
N VAL A 468 -29.78 15.79 6.68
CA VAL A 468 -28.78 16.22 5.70
C VAL A 468 -29.26 16.15 4.25
N LEU A 469 -30.17 15.21 3.95
CA LEU A 469 -30.73 15.04 2.62
C LEU A 469 -31.84 16.05 2.35
N THR A 470 -31.85 16.61 1.16
CA THR A 470 -32.96 17.42 0.66
C THR A 470 -34.19 16.55 0.36
N PRO A 471 -35.41 17.13 0.32
CA PRO A 471 -36.60 16.39 -0.09
C PRO A 471 -36.46 15.75 -1.48
N ALA A 472 -35.82 16.43 -2.43
CA ALA A 472 -35.58 15.90 -3.77
C ALA A 472 -34.66 14.67 -3.75
N GLU A 473 -33.60 14.68 -2.93
CA GLU A 473 -32.74 13.51 -2.75
C GLU A 473 -33.51 12.32 -2.19
N ILE A 474 -34.35 12.53 -1.17
CA ILE A 474 -35.18 11.47 -0.57
C ILE A 474 -36.14 10.88 -1.61
N GLU A 475 -36.80 11.73 -2.41
CA GLU A 475 -37.71 11.29 -3.47
C GLU A 475 -36.99 10.58 -4.62
N SER A 476 -35.68 10.82 -4.79
CA SER A 476 -34.84 10.17 -5.80
C SER A 476 -34.30 8.79 -5.39
N LEU A 477 -34.34 8.41 -4.11
CA LEU A 477 -33.77 7.13 -3.63
C LEU A 477 -34.38 5.89 -4.33
N PRO A 478 -35.71 5.79 -4.53
CA PRO A 478 -36.29 4.68 -5.29
C PRO A 478 -35.84 4.66 -6.77
N TRP A 479 -35.65 5.83 -7.37
CA TRP A 479 -35.09 5.95 -8.72
C TRP A 479 -33.66 5.45 -8.78
N GLY A 480 -32.85 5.77 -7.76
CA GLY A 480 -31.52 5.22 -7.57
C GLY A 480 -31.49 3.70 -7.64
N ALA A 481 -32.35 3.02 -6.86
CA ALA A 481 -32.46 1.57 -6.86
C ALA A 481 -32.80 0.99 -8.24
N ARG A 482 -33.82 1.53 -8.93
CA ARG A 482 -34.17 1.09 -10.29
C ARG A 482 -33.03 1.31 -11.28
N LEU A 483 -32.44 2.50 -11.29
CA LEU A 483 -31.46 2.88 -12.30
C LEU A 483 -30.11 2.21 -12.11
N MET A 484 -29.62 2.04 -10.88
CA MET A 484 -28.37 1.30 -10.65
C MET A 484 -28.52 -0.17 -11.02
N THR A 485 -29.69 -0.77 -10.76
CA THR A 485 -30.01 -2.14 -11.18
C THR A 485 -30.08 -2.25 -12.71
N LEU A 486 -30.81 -1.34 -13.38
CA LEU A 486 -30.90 -1.30 -14.84
C LEU A 486 -29.54 -1.05 -15.49
N GLU A 487 -28.77 -0.09 -14.98
CA GLU A 487 -27.44 0.25 -15.49
C GLU A 487 -26.49 -0.95 -15.39
N CYS A 488 -26.46 -1.64 -14.25
CA CYS A 488 -25.62 -2.82 -14.06
C CYS A 488 -26.03 -3.95 -15.01
N GLY A 489 -27.33 -4.25 -15.12
CA GLY A 489 -27.85 -5.24 -16.05
C GLY A 489 -27.51 -4.92 -17.51
N MET A 490 -27.67 -3.66 -17.90
CA MET A 490 -27.32 -3.15 -19.23
C MET A 490 -25.81 -3.25 -19.49
N ARG A 491 -24.95 -2.99 -18.49
CA ARG A 491 -23.49 -3.16 -18.62
C ARG A 491 -23.12 -4.63 -18.80
N PHE A 492 -23.75 -5.56 -18.09
CA PHE A 492 -23.55 -7.00 -18.34
C PHE A 492 -23.98 -7.41 -19.74
N LEU A 493 -25.16 -6.97 -20.19
CA LEU A 493 -25.65 -7.29 -21.53
C LEU A 493 -24.74 -6.70 -22.62
N THR A 494 -24.27 -5.47 -22.44
CA THR A 494 -23.32 -4.81 -23.35
C THR A 494 -22.02 -5.61 -23.45
N ASP A 495 -21.45 -6.03 -22.31
CA ASP A 495 -20.22 -6.81 -22.30
C ASP A 495 -20.42 -8.20 -22.94
N TYR A 496 -21.57 -8.84 -22.71
CA TYR A 496 -21.93 -10.08 -23.39
C TYR A 496 -21.95 -9.92 -24.93
N LEU A 497 -22.54 -8.84 -25.45
CA LEU A 497 -22.57 -8.57 -26.89
C LEU A 497 -21.17 -8.27 -27.46
N GLN A 498 -20.29 -7.67 -26.66
CA GLN A 498 -18.91 -7.34 -27.05
C GLN A 498 -17.94 -8.52 -26.91
N GLY A 499 -18.35 -9.58 -26.22
CA GLY A 499 -17.57 -10.80 -26.05
C GLY A 499 -16.80 -10.90 -24.73
N ASP A 500 -17.39 -10.41 -23.65
CA ASP A 500 -16.95 -10.63 -22.26
C ASP A 500 -15.54 -10.07 -21.99
N THR A 501 -15.35 -8.80 -22.34
CA THR A 501 -14.04 -8.12 -22.30
C THR A 501 -13.83 -7.29 -21.03
N TYR A 502 -14.91 -6.95 -20.33
CA TYR A 502 -14.88 -6.11 -19.13
C TYR A 502 -15.02 -6.93 -17.85
N PHE A 503 -16.04 -7.78 -17.75
CA PHE A 503 -16.29 -8.60 -16.56
C PHE A 503 -15.67 -9.98 -16.70
N LYS A 504 -15.07 -10.49 -15.61
CA LYS A 504 -14.63 -11.89 -15.55
C LYS A 504 -15.84 -12.81 -15.66
N THR A 505 -15.76 -13.78 -16.56
CA THR A 505 -16.80 -14.79 -16.80
C THR A 505 -16.26 -16.19 -16.56
N ALA A 506 -17.11 -17.06 -16.00
CA ALA A 506 -16.79 -18.47 -15.78
C ALA A 506 -17.31 -19.39 -16.90
N TYR A 507 -18.25 -18.91 -17.72
CA TYR A 507 -18.87 -19.62 -18.84
C TYR A 507 -19.40 -18.63 -19.89
N PRO A 508 -19.64 -19.05 -21.15
CA PRO A 508 -19.90 -18.11 -22.25
C PRO A 508 -21.13 -17.20 -22.08
N GLU A 509 -22.18 -17.67 -21.40
CA GLU A 509 -23.43 -16.92 -21.17
C GLU A 509 -23.48 -16.22 -19.82
N HIS A 510 -22.37 -16.18 -19.07
CA HIS A 510 -22.37 -15.72 -17.68
C HIS A 510 -22.89 -14.29 -17.55
N ASN A 511 -22.41 -13.36 -18.38
CA ASN A 511 -22.90 -11.97 -18.36
C ASN A 511 -24.38 -11.86 -18.78
N LEU A 512 -24.88 -12.71 -19.69
CA LEU A 512 -26.31 -12.75 -20.03
C LEU A 512 -27.15 -13.23 -18.84
N VAL A 513 -26.67 -14.23 -18.09
CA VAL A 513 -27.33 -14.68 -16.86
C VAL A 513 -27.40 -13.55 -15.84
N ARG A 514 -26.29 -12.84 -15.61
CA ARG A 514 -26.28 -11.67 -14.73
C ARG A 514 -27.24 -10.58 -15.18
N ALA A 515 -27.28 -10.25 -16.47
CA ALA A 515 -28.22 -9.25 -16.98
C ALA A 515 -29.67 -9.61 -16.66
N ARG A 516 -30.05 -10.89 -16.81
CA ARG A 516 -31.40 -11.39 -16.52
C ARG A 516 -31.81 -11.24 -15.06
N THR A 517 -30.90 -11.50 -14.11
CA THR A 517 -31.20 -11.30 -12.69
C THR A 517 -31.49 -9.83 -12.41
N GLN A 518 -30.69 -8.92 -12.96
CA GLN A 518 -30.88 -7.49 -12.79
C GLN A 518 -32.20 -7.01 -13.42
N PHE A 519 -32.54 -7.47 -14.62
CA PHE A 519 -33.81 -7.10 -15.27
C PHE A 519 -35.03 -7.64 -14.52
N ARG A 520 -34.95 -8.86 -13.98
CA ARG A 520 -35.99 -9.41 -13.10
C ARG A 520 -36.23 -8.50 -11.88
N LEU A 521 -35.16 -8.03 -11.24
CA LEU A 521 -35.26 -7.12 -10.10
C LEU A 521 -35.85 -5.76 -10.49
N VAL A 522 -35.45 -5.18 -11.63
CA VAL A 522 -36.04 -3.93 -12.14
C VAL A 522 -37.55 -4.09 -12.36
N GLU A 523 -37.98 -5.21 -12.94
CA GLU A 523 -39.39 -5.50 -13.19
C GLU A 523 -40.22 -5.56 -11.89
N GLU A 524 -39.68 -6.17 -10.83
CA GLU A 524 -40.34 -6.22 -9.52
C GLU A 524 -40.29 -4.87 -8.79
N MET A 525 -39.20 -4.11 -8.92
CA MET A 525 -39.11 -2.74 -8.41
C MET A 525 -40.13 -1.81 -9.08
N GLU A 526 -40.38 -1.96 -10.38
CA GLU A 526 -41.42 -1.21 -11.11
C GLU A 526 -42.81 -1.49 -10.56
N GLN A 527 -43.12 -2.75 -10.24
CA GLN A 527 -44.39 -3.15 -9.64
C GLN A 527 -44.57 -2.60 -8.21
N GLN A 528 -43.47 -2.37 -7.48
CA GLN A 528 -43.47 -1.86 -6.11
C GLN A 528 -43.12 -0.37 -6.00
N PHE A 529 -42.96 0.35 -7.13
CA PHE A 529 -42.35 1.68 -7.14
C PHE A 529 -43.09 2.71 -6.29
N ASP A 530 -44.42 2.75 -6.37
CA ASP A 530 -45.26 3.63 -5.56
C ASP A 530 -45.09 3.36 -4.05
N ARG A 531 -44.91 2.09 -3.68
CA ARG A 531 -44.66 1.68 -2.29
C ARG A 531 -43.26 2.13 -1.85
N MET A 532 -42.24 1.96 -2.69
CA MET A 532 -40.89 2.43 -2.41
C MET A 532 -40.85 3.95 -2.16
N GLN A 533 -41.54 4.74 -3.01
CA GLN A 533 -41.67 6.19 -2.85
C GLN A 533 -42.44 6.58 -1.57
N THR A 534 -43.52 5.85 -1.28
CA THR A 534 -44.31 6.09 -0.07
C THR A 534 -43.48 5.85 1.18
N LEU A 535 -42.71 4.75 1.24
CA LEU A 535 -41.83 4.45 2.36
C LEU A 535 -40.73 5.51 2.52
N ALA A 536 -40.08 5.92 1.43
CA ALA A 536 -39.04 6.97 1.49
C ALA A 536 -39.57 8.26 2.12
N ARG A 537 -40.77 8.71 1.71
CA ARG A 537 -41.42 9.88 2.31
C ARG A 537 -41.81 9.66 3.77
N GLN A 538 -42.38 8.50 4.10
CA GLN A 538 -42.81 8.18 5.47
C GLN A 538 -41.65 8.19 6.46
N TYR A 539 -40.55 7.50 6.14
CA TYR A 539 -39.37 7.46 7.01
C TYR A 539 -38.66 8.80 7.12
N ALA A 540 -38.74 9.65 6.09
CA ALA A 540 -38.23 11.01 6.14
C ALA A 540 -39.18 12.03 6.79
N GLY A 541 -40.38 11.63 7.21
CA GLY A 541 -41.38 12.54 7.78
C GLY A 541 -41.97 13.53 6.76
N LEU A 542 -41.89 13.23 5.46
CA LEU A 542 -42.49 14.03 4.39
C LEU A 542 -43.97 13.67 4.22
N ASN A 543 -44.82 14.67 3.99
CA ASN A 543 -46.25 14.44 3.73
C ASN A 543 -46.43 13.59 2.46
N PRO A 544 -47.33 12.58 2.46
CA PRO A 544 -47.65 11.85 1.25
C PRO A 544 -48.23 12.81 0.20
N ALA A 545 -47.73 12.73 -1.04
CA ALA A 545 -48.18 13.57 -2.15
C ALA A 545 -49.72 13.47 -2.28
N GLY A 546 -50.40 14.62 -2.16
CA GLY A 546 -51.86 14.70 -2.36
C GLY A 546 -52.73 15.00 -1.13
N LYS A 547 -52.18 15.38 0.01
CA LYS A 547 -52.94 16.09 1.06
C LYS A 547 -52.33 17.47 1.29
N GLU A 548 -52.87 18.46 0.58
CA GLU A 548 -52.73 19.86 0.97
C GLU A 548 -53.24 20.02 2.41
N ALA A 549 -52.52 20.83 3.20
CA ALA A 549 -52.89 21.21 4.56
C ALA A 549 -54.14 22.10 4.58
#